data_AF-A0A0E9ZH86-F1
#
_entry.id   AF-A0A0E9ZH86-F1
#
_cell.length_a   1.000
_cell.length_b   1.000
_cell.length_c   1.000
_cell.angle_alpha   90.00
_cell.angle_beta   90.00
_cell.angle_gamma   90.00
#
_symmetry.space_group_name_H-M   'P 1'
#
loop_
_entity.id
_entity.type
_entity.pdbx_description
1 polymer ?
#
loop_
_entity_poly.entity_id
_entity_poly.type
_entity_poly.pdbx_seq_one_letter_code
_entity_poly.pdbx_strand_id
1 'polypeptide(L)' 'MKKLVPDPPVTDLTYQAAKSQATQVMDTLSNIIIQYLDAEAPALRSSLLENMSIQTNQLQALLAHMKAQEAKA' A
#
# COMPACT_ATOMS: atom_id res chain seq x y z
N MET A 1 -10.72 11.66 -19.53
CA MET A 1 -9.82 11.68 -18.36
C MET A 1 -10.68 11.56 -17.11
N LYS A 2 -10.79 10.36 -16.52
CA LYS A 2 -11.48 10.22 -15.23
C LYS A 2 -10.61 10.93 -14.20
N LYS A 3 -11.17 11.94 -13.53
CA LYS A 3 -10.51 12.61 -12.41
C LYS A 3 -10.08 11.53 -11.42
N LEU A 4 -8.78 11.43 -11.15
CA LEU A 4 -8.25 10.70 -10.00
C LEU A 4 -8.82 11.43 -8.79
N VAL A 5 -9.94 10.92 -8.28
CA VAL A 5 -10.38 11.30 -6.94
C VAL A 5 -9.24 10.83 -6.03
N PRO A 6 -8.61 11.72 -5.25
CA PRO A 6 -7.60 11.29 -4.29
C PRO A 6 -8.22 10.21 -3.43
N ASP A 7 -7.53 9.09 -3.25
CA ASP A 7 -7.99 8.08 -2.30
C ASP A 7 -8.26 8.79 -0.96
N PRO A 8 -9.41 8.52 -0.32
CA PRO A 8 -9.72 9.15 0.95
C PRO A 8 -8.57 8.92 1.95
N PRO A 9 -8.29 9.89 2.82
CA PRO A 9 -7.28 9.72 3.86
C PRO A 9 -7.54 8.43 4.63
N VAL A 10 -6.49 7.68 4.96
CA VAL A 10 -6.61 6.39 5.67
C VAL A 10 -7.46 6.52 6.94
N THR A 11 -7.44 7.68 7.60
CA THR A 11 -8.22 8.01 8.80
C THR A 11 -9.73 7.95 8.63
N ASP A 12 -10.25 8.07 7.41
CA ASP A 12 -11.68 8.13 7.11
C ASP A 12 -12.25 6.76 6.69
N LEU A 13 -11.41 5.73 6.60
CA LEU A 13 -11.81 4.40 6.16
C LEU A 13 -12.54 3.63 7.26
N THR A 14 -13.61 2.91 6.91
CA THR A 14 -14.14 1.85 7.79
C THR A 14 -13.13 0.72 7.93
N TYR A 15 -13.23 -0.09 9.00
CA TYR A 15 -12.37 -1.25 9.18
C TYR A 15 -12.33 -2.17 7.96
N GLN A 16 -13.49 -2.48 7.36
CA GLN A 16 -13.57 -3.34 6.19
C GLN A 16 -12.94 -2.71 4.95
N ALA A 17 -13.09 -1.40 4.76
CA ALA A 17 -12.44 -0.69 3.67
C ALA A 17 -10.91 -0.67 3.84
N ALA A 18 -10.43 -0.38 5.06
CA ALA A 18 -9.00 -0.41 5.39
C ALA A 18 -8.40 -1.81 5.20
N LYS A 19 -9.13 -2.87 5.58
CA LYS A 19 -8.72 -4.26 5.35
C LYS A 19 -8.63 -4.59 3.86
N SER A 20 -9.64 -4.22 3.08
CA SER A 20 -9.65 -4.44 1.63
C SER A 20 -8.49 -3.73 0.94
N GLN A 21 -8.20 -2.48 1.34
CA GLN A 21 -7.07 -1.73 0.81
C GLN A 21 -5.73 -2.34 1.25
N ALA A 22 -5.61 -2.82 2.50
CA ALA A 22 -4.40 -3.49 2.97
C ALA A 22 -4.10 -4.75 2.14
N THR A 23 -5.12 -5.54 1.78
CA THR A 23 -4.96 -6.69 0.87
C THR A 23 -4.44 -6.25 -0.50
N GLN A 24 -5.01 -5.19 -1.08
CA GLN A 24 -4.55 -4.68 -2.38
C GLN A 24 -3.10 -4.17 -2.35
N VAL A 25 -2.70 -3.54 -1.24
CA VAL A 25 -1.31 -3.11 -1.03
C VAL A 25 -0.38 -4.31 -0.92
N MET A 26 -0.78 -5.40 -0.25
CA MET A 26 0.01 -6.64 -0.18
C MET A 26 0.15 -7.32 -1.55
N ASP A 27 -0.89 -7.35 -2.36
CA ASP A 27 -0.83 -7.88 -3.74
C ASP A 27 0.13 -7.02 -4.60
N THR A 28 0.04 -5.70 -4.45
CA THR A 28 0.93 -4.74 -5.14
C THR A 28 2.38 -4.93 -4.71
N LEU A 29 2.66 -5.05 -3.41
CA LEU A 29 3.99 -5.32 -2.88
C LEU A 29 4.56 -6.63 -3.44
N SER A 30 3.74 -7.69 -3.47
CA SER A 30 4.15 -8.99 -4.02
C SER A 30 4.56 -8.86 -5.49
N ASN A 31 3.78 -8.13 -6.29
CA ASN A 31 4.11 -7.88 -7.70
C ASN A 31 5.36 -7.02 -7.88
N ILE A 32 5.60 -6.02 -7.03
CA ILE A 32 6.81 -5.19 -7.09
C ILE A 32 8.05 -6.04 -6.74
N ILE A 33 7.95 -6.93 -5.75
CA ILE A 33 9.04 -7.83 -5.36
C ILE A 33 9.42 -8.75 -6.52
N ILE A 34 8.44 -9.36 -7.20
CA ILE A 34 8.70 -10.20 -8.38
C ILE A 34 9.43 -9.38 -9.46
N GLN A 35 8.90 -8.20 -9.80
CA GLN A 35 9.54 -7.31 -10.79
C GLN A 35 10.96 -6.88 -10.38
N TYR A 36 11.21 -6.66 -9.09
CA TYR A 36 12.53 -6.28 -8.60
C TYR A 36 13.54 -7.41 -8.76
N LEU A 37 13.13 -8.65 -8.49
CA LEU A 37 13.95 -9.84 -8.68
C LEU A 37 14.29 -10.06 -10.16
N ASP A 38 13.33 -9.82 -11.05
CA ASP A 38 13.49 -9.96 -12.51
C ASP A 38 14.22 -8.76 -13.16
N ALA A 39 14.26 -7.60 -12.50
CA ALA A 39 14.87 -6.41 -13.07
C ALA A 39 16.39 -6.54 -13.16
N GLU A 40 16.97 -6.37 -14.35
CA GLU A 40 18.43 -6.33 -14.55
C GLU A 40 18.98 -4.90 -14.46
N ALA A 41 18.20 -3.91 -14.90
CA ALA A 41 18.63 -2.52 -14.95
C ALA A 41 18.70 -1.88 -13.54
N PRO A 42 19.83 -1.30 -13.11
CA PRO A 42 19.97 -0.69 -11.78
C PRO A 42 18.98 0.46 -11.51
N ALA A 43 18.67 1.25 -12.54
CA ALA A 43 17.71 2.34 -12.43
C ALA A 43 16.29 1.81 -12.14
N LEU A 44 15.88 0.74 -12.84
CA LEU A 44 14.59 0.09 -12.60
C LEU A 44 14.51 -0.51 -11.20
N ARG A 45 15.56 -1.20 -10.75
CA ARG A 45 15.65 -1.71 -9.36
C ARG A 45 15.49 -0.61 -8.33
N SER A 46 16.14 0.55 -8.54
CA SER A 46 16.07 1.69 -7.62
C SER A 46 14.64 2.24 -7.53
N SER A 47 13.96 2.41 -8.67
CA SER A 47 12.55 2.84 -8.68
C SER A 47 11.61 1.81 -8.05
N LEU A 48 11.85 0.51 -8.23
CA LEU A 48 11.07 -0.55 -7.59
C LEU A 48 11.27 -0.58 -6.06
N LEU A 49 12.48 -0.30 -5.57
CA LEU A 49 12.76 -0.12 -4.13
C LEU A 49 12.02 1.08 -3.54
N GLU A 50 12.00 2.21 -4.24
CA GLU A 50 11.23 3.38 -3.82
C GLU A 50 9.74 3.06 -3.74
N ASN A 51 9.19 2.39 -4.76
CA ASN A 51 7.80 1.94 -4.76
C ASN A 51 7.50 0.95 -3.60
N MET A 52 8.39 0.00 -3.32
CA MET A 52 8.26 -0.88 -2.15
C MET A 52 8.19 -0.08 -0.85
N SER A 53 9.02 0.96 -0.68
CA SER A 53 9.02 1.79 0.51
C SER A 53 7.69 2.54 0.68
N ILE A 54 7.18 3.16 -0.39
CA ILE A 54 5.90 3.87 -0.40
C ILE A 54 4.75 2.92 0.00
N GLN A 55 4.68 1.75 -0.62
CA GLN A 55 3.63 0.77 -0.35
C GLN A 55 3.73 0.19 1.07
N THR A 56 4.95 0.01 1.59
CA THR A 56 5.16 -0.42 2.98
C THR A 56 4.63 0.62 3.97
N ASN A 57 4.89 1.91 3.72
CA ASN A 57 4.38 3.00 4.56
C ASN A 57 2.85 3.06 4.53
N GLN A 58 2.25 2.88 3.35
CA GLN A 58 0.79 2.83 3.19
C GLN A 58 0.18 1.64 3.95
N LEU A 59 0.79 0.45 3.85
CA LEU A 59 0.35 -0.73 4.59
C LEU A 59 0.41 -0.49 6.10
N GLN A 60 1.51 0.09 6.59
CA GLN A 60 1.67 0.39 8.01
C GLN A 60 0.60 1.37 8.53
N ALA A 61 0.25 2.39 7.75
CA ALA A 61 -0.83 3.32 8.08
C ALA A 61 -2.19 2.61 8.15
N LEU A 62 -2.50 1.73 7.21
CA LEU A 62 -3.75 0.95 7.19
C LEU A 62 -3.86 0.01 8.39
N LEU A 63 -2.76 -0.69 8.71
CA LEU A 63 -2.70 -1.58 9.88
C LEU A 63 -2.87 -0.80 11.19
N ALA A 64 -2.22 0.36 11.32
CA ALA A 64 -2.34 1.21 12.50
C ALA A 64 -3.78 1.73 12.66
N HIS A 65 -4.42 2.13 11.56
CA HIS A 65 -5.82 2.58 11.56
C HIS A 65 -6.78 1.47 11.98
N MET A 66 -6.63 0.26 11.43
CA MET A 66 -7.44 -0.90 11.84
C MET A 66 -7.28 -1.22 13.33
N LYS A 67 -6.04 -1.23 13.82
CA LYS A 67 -5.76 -1.44 15.26
C LYS A 67 -6.40 -0.36 16.14
N ALA A 68 -6.40 0.90 15.69
CA ALA A 68 -7.03 2.00 16.43
C ALA A 68 -8.56 1.89 16.44
N GLN A 69 -9.18 1.30 15.41
CA GLN A 69 -10.61 1.00 15.40
C GLN A 69 -10.97 -0.18 16.32
N GLU A 70 -10.15 -1.24 16.32
CA GLU A 70 -10.35 -2.39 17.22
C GLU A 70 -10.27 -1.98 18.69
N ALA A 71 -9.37 -1.07 19.07
CA ALA A 71 -9.26 -0.57 20.44
C ALA A 71 -10.46 0.29 20.92
N LYS A 72 -11.36 0.68 20.01
CA LYS A 72 -12.57 1.47 20.29
C LYS A 72 -13.85 0.61 20.31
N ALA A 73 -13.76 -0.66 19.94
CA ALA A 73 -14.85 -1.63 19.94
C ALA A 73 -14.92 -2.38 21.27
#